data_AF-A0A3C0FUL5-F1
#
_entry.id   AF-A0A3C0FUL5-F1
#
_cell.length_a   1.000
_cell.length_b   1.000
_cell.length_c   1.000
_cell.angle_alpha   90.00
_cell.angle_beta   90.00
_cell.angle_gamma   90.00
#
_symmetry.space_group_name_H-M   'P 1'
#
loop_
_entity.id
_entity.type
_entity.pdbx_description
1 polymer ?
#
loop_
_entity_poly.entity_id
_entity_poly.type
_entity_poly.pdbx_seq_one_letter_code
_entity_poly.pdbx_strand_id
1 'polypeptide(L)'
;RLNFNETADALRDGDIDAGFWSVGPPTSSILNLATTRDIKLIALTDDEILAALDAEPTFAPYALRTGIYEGVTAPVNTISTPNVLFVNEEMDEELAYQITKTLFEKVEELIAIHPAANDTTVDFALNSTPIPMHPGALRYYEETGMPIPPKLMP
;
A
#
# COMPACT_ATOMS: atom_id res chain seq x y z
N ARG A 1 -21.71 7.16 4.55
CA ARG A 1 -20.41 6.44 4.66
C ARG A 1 -19.56 7.23 5.63
N LEU A 2 -19.07 6.61 6.69
CA LEU A 2 -18.17 7.26 7.65
C LEU A 2 -16.77 7.36 7.05
N ASN A 3 -16.06 8.45 7.30
CA ASN A 3 -14.63 8.54 7.03
C ASN A 3 -13.82 7.77 8.10
N PHE A 4 -12.51 7.71 7.98
CA PHE A 4 -11.67 6.92 8.90
C PHE A 4 -11.76 7.36 10.37
N ASN A 5 -11.83 8.66 10.64
CA ASN A 5 -11.96 9.17 12.00
C ASN A 5 -13.37 8.92 12.54
N GLU A 6 -14.40 9.20 11.74
CA GLU A 6 -15.79 8.93 12.11
C GLU A 6 -16.06 7.44 12.35
N THR A 7 -15.41 6.55 11.58
CA THR A 7 -15.51 5.10 11.80
C THR A 7 -14.85 4.70 13.12
N ALA A 8 -13.70 5.29 13.45
CA ALA A 8 -13.04 5.04 14.72
C ALA A 8 -13.88 5.56 15.91
N ASP A 9 -14.44 6.76 15.80
CA ASP A 9 -15.33 7.33 16.82
C ASP A 9 -16.59 6.47 17.01
N ALA A 10 -17.23 6.04 15.93
CA ALA A 10 -18.41 5.17 15.99
C ALA A 10 -18.12 3.80 16.63
N LEU A 11 -16.95 3.19 16.34
CA LEU A 11 -16.50 1.96 17.02
C LEU A 11 -16.24 2.21 18.51
N ARG A 12 -15.57 3.31 18.85
CA ARG A 12 -15.28 3.70 20.23
C ARG A 12 -16.58 3.83 21.03
N ASP A 13 -17.55 4.54 20.47
CA ASP A 13 -18.82 4.89 21.11
C ASP A 13 -19.81 3.71 21.11
N GLY A 14 -19.56 2.67 20.30
CA GLY A 14 -20.38 1.47 20.21
C GLY A 14 -21.59 1.61 19.28
N ASP A 15 -21.57 2.62 18.40
CA ASP A 15 -22.59 2.85 17.39
C ASP A 15 -22.50 1.84 16.23
N ILE A 16 -21.30 1.26 16.02
CA ILE A 16 -21.05 0.18 15.07
C ILE A 16 -20.19 -0.92 15.70
N ASP A 17 -20.33 -2.14 15.19
CA ASP A 17 -19.54 -3.29 15.64
C ASP A 17 -18.27 -3.51 14.81
N ALA A 18 -18.24 -3.04 13.56
CA ALA A 18 -17.14 -3.23 12.62
C ALA A 18 -16.95 -2.03 11.70
N GLY A 19 -15.69 -1.73 11.37
CA GLY A 19 -15.28 -0.70 10.41
C GLY A 19 -14.30 -1.25 9.39
N PHE A 20 -14.22 -0.61 8.22
CA PHE A 20 -13.33 -0.99 7.13
C PHE A 20 -12.37 0.15 6.80
N TRP A 21 -11.09 -0.19 6.64
CA TRP A 21 -10.03 0.74 6.25
C TRP A 21 -9.28 0.22 5.03
N SER A 22 -9.14 1.07 4.02
CA SER A 22 -8.23 0.87 2.89
C SER A 22 -7.20 2.00 2.95
N VAL A 23 -6.13 1.80 3.73
CA VAL A 23 -5.13 2.80 4.09
C VAL A 23 -3.76 2.16 4.27
N GLY A 24 -2.70 2.95 4.15
CA GLY A 24 -1.34 2.53 4.48
C GLY A 24 -1.15 2.45 6.01
N PRO A 25 -0.82 1.28 6.58
CA PRO A 25 -0.51 1.16 8.00
C PRO A 25 0.89 1.72 8.34
N PRO A 26 1.10 2.23 9.56
CA PRO A 26 0.09 2.48 10.58
C PRO A 26 -0.74 3.74 10.25
N THR A 27 -2.01 3.76 10.64
CA THR A 27 -2.88 4.94 10.47
C THR A 27 -3.33 5.49 11.83
N SER A 28 -3.29 6.81 11.99
CA SER A 28 -3.56 7.52 13.24
C SER A 28 -4.95 7.26 13.83
N SER A 29 -5.99 7.12 12.99
CA SER A 29 -7.34 6.80 13.45
C SER A 29 -7.41 5.45 14.18
N ILE A 30 -6.74 4.43 13.65
CA ILE A 30 -6.68 3.09 14.25
C ILE A 30 -5.77 3.10 15.48
N LEU A 31 -4.62 3.82 15.43
CA LEU A 31 -3.74 3.99 16.58
C LEU A 31 -4.50 4.56 17.78
N ASN A 32 -5.21 5.68 17.59
CA ASN A 32 -5.96 6.33 18.66
C ASN A 32 -7.09 5.44 19.18
N LEU A 33 -7.84 4.77 18.28
CA LEU A 33 -8.89 3.83 18.68
C LEU A 33 -8.33 2.72 19.57
N ALA A 34 -7.22 2.09 19.16
CA ALA A 34 -6.59 0.98 19.89
C ALA A 34 -6.16 1.35 21.32
N THR A 35 -5.83 2.63 21.58
CA THR A 35 -5.48 3.11 22.94
C THR A 35 -6.69 3.34 23.85
N THR A 36 -7.90 3.39 23.30
CA THR A 36 -9.12 3.75 24.04
C THR A 36 -10.14 2.61 24.11
N ARG A 37 -10.00 1.58 23.26
CA ARG A 37 -10.89 0.44 23.20
C ARG A 37 -10.14 -0.79 22.68
N ASP A 38 -10.42 -1.94 23.28
CA ASP A 38 -9.92 -3.21 22.76
C ASP A 38 -10.48 -3.44 21.35
N ILE A 39 -9.57 -3.58 20.38
CA ILE A 39 -9.91 -3.88 18.99
C ILE A 39 -9.29 -5.19 18.55
N LYS A 40 -9.90 -5.80 17.53
CA LYS A 40 -9.35 -6.96 16.83
C LYS A 40 -9.39 -6.68 15.33
N LEU A 41 -8.26 -6.94 14.67
CA LEU A 41 -8.23 -7.00 13.21
C LEU A 41 -8.68 -8.38 12.76
N ILE A 42 -9.58 -8.42 11.77
CA ILE A 42 -10.09 -9.67 11.21
C ILE A 42 -9.16 -10.07 10.05
N ALA A 43 -8.46 -11.19 10.23
CA ALA A 43 -7.62 -11.76 9.18
C ALA A 43 -8.49 -12.40 8.11
N LEU A 44 -8.02 -12.32 6.86
CA LEU A 44 -8.54 -13.12 5.75
C LEU A 44 -7.81 -14.46 5.69
N THR A 45 -8.53 -15.50 5.33
CA THR A 45 -7.97 -16.81 4.98
C THR A 45 -7.31 -16.78 3.60
N ASP A 46 -6.45 -17.75 3.30
CA ASP A 46 -5.79 -17.84 2.00
C ASP A 46 -6.81 -17.99 0.85
N ASP A 47 -7.88 -18.75 1.07
CA ASP A 47 -8.97 -18.92 0.08
C ASP A 47 -9.72 -17.60 -0.16
N GLU A 48 -9.98 -16.80 0.88
CA GLU A 48 -10.62 -15.48 0.74
C GLU A 48 -9.70 -14.48 0.02
N ILE A 49 -8.39 -14.52 0.30
CA ILE A 49 -7.41 -13.71 -0.42
C ILE A 49 -7.38 -14.10 -1.90
N LEU A 50 -7.29 -15.39 -2.21
CA LEU A 50 -7.29 -15.88 -3.59
C LEU A 50 -8.59 -15.49 -4.33
N ALA A 51 -9.75 -15.61 -3.68
CA ALA A 51 -11.02 -15.19 -4.25
C ALA A 51 -11.07 -13.68 -4.49
N ALA A 52 -10.50 -12.87 -3.60
CA ALA A 52 -10.41 -11.42 -3.79
C ALA A 52 -9.49 -11.05 -4.98
N LEU A 53 -8.34 -11.70 -5.10
CA LEU A 53 -7.40 -11.50 -6.20
C LEU A 53 -7.98 -11.92 -7.56
N ASP A 54 -8.79 -12.99 -7.60
CA ASP A 54 -9.50 -13.43 -8.80
C ASP A 54 -10.61 -12.42 -9.21
N ALA A 55 -11.30 -11.87 -8.22
CA ALA A 55 -12.37 -10.90 -8.45
C ALA A 55 -11.87 -9.51 -8.85
N GLU A 56 -10.71 -9.09 -8.33
CA GLU A 56 -10.13 -7.76 -8.56
C GLU A 56 -8.60 -7.89 -8.74
N PRO A 57 -8.12 -7.85 -9.99
CA PRO A 57 -6.70 -8.05 -10.31
C PRO A 57 -5.74 -7.00 -9.73
N THR A 58 -6.25 -5.87 -9.23
CA THR A 58 -5.43 -4.83 -8.57
C THR A 58 -5.13 -5.14 -7.11
N PHE A 59 -5.77 -6.15 -6.51
CA PHE A 59 -5.44 -6.59 -5.17
C PHE A 59 -4.14 -7.41 -5.13
N ALA A 60 -3.40 -7.24 -4.04
CA ALA A 60 -2.21 -8.01 -3.72
C ALA A 60 -2.36 -8.61 -2.31
N PRO A 61 -1.74 -9.77 -2.03
CA PRO A 61 -1.71 -10.31 -0.68
C PRO A 61 -0.85 -9.39 0.20
N TYR A 62 -1.26 -9.16 1.44
CA TYR A 62 -0.54 -8.34 2.39
C TYR A 62 -0.63 -8.90 3.81
N ALA A 63 0.43 -8.74 4.58
CA ALA A 63 0.47 -9.14 5.97
C ALA A 63 0.79 -7.93 6.84
N LEU A 64 -0.17 -7.50 7.66
CA LEU A 64 0.07 -6.50 8.68
C LEU A 64 1.05 -7.06 9.71
N ARG A 65 2.11 -6.29 10.01
CA ARG A 65 3.15 -6.71 10.95
C ARG A 65 2.61 -6.81 12.38
N THR A 66 3.18 -7.71 13.18
CA THR A 66 2.93 -7.76 14.63
C THR A 66 3.28 -6.42 15.28
N GLY A 67 2.50 -6.01 16.27
CA GLY A 67 2.69 -4.76 17.01
C GLY A 67 2.37 -3.49 16.23
N ILE A 68 1.73 -3.60 15.05
CA ILE A 68 1.35 -2.42 14.25
C ILE A 68 0.34 -1.52 14.97
N TYR A 69 -0.53 -2.10 15.81
CA TYR A 69 -1.45 -1.41 16.70
C TYR A 69 -1.48 -2.13 18.05
N GLU A 70 -1.89 -1.43 19.11
CA GLU A 70 -2.11 -2.03 20.43
C GLU A 70 -3.12 -3.19 20.33
N GLY A 71 -2.82 -4.32 20.98
CA GLY A 71 -3.62 -5.54 20.91
C GLY A 71 -3.34 -6.45 19.69
N VAL A 72 -2.60 -6.00 18.67
CA VAL A 72 -2.22 -6.81 17.51
C VAL A 72 -0.91 -7.55 17.77
N THR A 73 -0.99 -8.77 18.31
CA THR A 73 0.18 -9.53 18.80
C THR A 73 0.71 -10.59 17.82
N ALA A 74 0.07 -10.75 16.67
CA ALA A 74 0.48 -11.64 15.59
C ALA A 74 0.27 -10.96 14.24
N PRO A 75 0.97 -11.40 13.17
CA PRO A 75 0.68 -10.93 11.82
C PRO A 75 -0.77 -11.17 11.43
N VAL A 76 -1.36 -10.24 10.67
CA VAL A 76 -2.75 -10.34 10.20
C VAL A 76 -2.75 -10.32 8.67
N ASN A 77 -3.10 -11.46 8.07
CA ASN A 77 -3.21 -11.61 6.63
C ASN A 77 -4.44 -10.86 6.12
N THR A 78 -4.27 -10.15 5.02
CA THR A 78 -5.30 -9.33 4.37
C THR A 78 -4.94 -9.14 2.89
N ILE A 79 -5.76 -8.38 2.17
CA ILE A 79 -5.44 -7.82 0.87
C ILE A 79 -4.97 -6.37 1.00
N SER A 80 -4.25 -5.89 -0.01
CA SER A 80 -3.91 -4.48 -0.21
C SER A 80 -4.11 -4.08 -1.67
N THR A 81 -4.12 -2.77 -1.92
CA THR A 81 -3.93 -2.20 -3.26
C THR A 81 -2.63 -1.42 -3.26
N PRO A 82 -1.80 -1.51 -4.31
CA PRO A 82 -0.57 -0.73 -4.40
C PRO A 82 -0.90 0.76 -4.54
N ASN A 83 -0.21 1.59 -3.77
CA ASN A 83 -0.21 3.04 -4.01
C ASN A 83 0.74 3.34 -5.16
N VAL A 84 0.25 4.07 -6.15
CA VAL A 84 0.95 4.33 -7.40
C VAL A 84 0.98 5.83 -7.67
N LEU A 85 2.14 6.32 -8.13
CA LEU A 85 2.30 7.69 -8.62
C LEU A 85 2.06 7.69 -10.13
N PHE A 86 0.96 8.32 -10.55
CA PHE A 86 0.64 8.46 -11.97
C PHE A 86 1.17 9.77 -12.54
N VAL A 87 1.59 9.70 -13.80
CA VAL A 87 1.91 10.86 -14.63
C VAL A 87 1.08 10.79 -15.91
N ASN A 88 0.95 11.93 -16.59
CA ASN A 88 0.36 11.94 -17.93
C ASN A 88 1.30 11.23 -18.92
N GLU A 89 0.74 10.57 -19.94
CA GLU A 89 1.54 9.88 -20.97
C GLU A 89 2.42 10.82 -21.81
N GLU A 90 2.03 12.10 -21.91
CA GLU A 90 2.75 13.16 -22.62
C GLU A 90 3.77 13.88 -21.72
N MET A 91 4.01 13.41 -20.48
CA MET A 91 5.04 13.98 -19.64
C MET A 91 6.41 13.84 -20.31
N ASP A 92 7.25 14.85 -20.20
CA ASP A 92 8.62 14.77 -20.69
C ASP A 92 9.36 13.56 -20.09
N GLU A 93 9.99 12.75 -20.95
CA GLU A 93 10.66 11.51 -20.54
C GLU A 93 11.78 11.76 -19.52
N GLU A 94 12.53 12.84 -19.68
CA GLU A 94 13.59 13.20 -18.75
C GLU A 94 13.02 13.55 -17.38
N LEU A 95 11.94 14.34 -17.34
CA LEU A 95 11.25 14.65 -16.09
C LEU A 95 10.73 13.38 -15.38
N ALA A 96 10.06 12.48 -16.11
CA ALA A 96 9.57 11.24 -15.54
C ALA A 96 10.71 10.33 -15.02
N TYR A 97 11.83 10.27 -15.74
CA TYR A 97 13.04 9.58 -15.28
C TYR A 97 13.59 10.20 -14.00
N GLN A 98 13.75 11.52 -13.94
CA GLN A 98 14.31 12.20 -12.77
C GLN A 98 13.41 12.06 -11.54
N ILE A 99 12.07 12.11 -11.71
CA ILE A 99 11.12 11.85 -10.63
C ILE A 99 11.30 10.42 -10.10
N THR A 100 11.31 9.43 -11.00
CA THR A 100 11.44 8.01 -10.63
C THR A 100 12.76 7.75 -9.91
N LYS A 101 13.86 8.24 -10.48
CA LYS A 101 15.20 8.12 -9.90
C LYS A 101 15.28 8.75 -8.51
N THR A 102 14.80 9.99 -8.38
CA THR A 102 14.80 10.71 -7.10
C THR A 102 14.00 9.94 -6.05
N LEU A 103 12.83 9.41 -6.42
CA LEU A 103 11.98 8.65 -5.50
C LEU A 103 12.73 7.47 -4.86
N PHE A 104 13.41 6.65 -5.67
CA PHE A 104 14.10 5.46 -5.18
C PHE A 104 15.46 5.77 -4.54
N GLU A 105 16.24 6.69 -5.10
CA GLU A 105 17.53 7.07 -4.53
C GLU A 105 17.40 7.84 -3.21
N LYS A 106 16.24 8.45 -2.95
CA LYS A 106 15.94 9.19 -1.71
C LYS A 106 14.86 8.54 -0.86
N VAL A 107 14.59 7.25 -1.05
CA VAL A 107 13.51 6.54 -0.33
C VAL A 107 13.68 6.61 1.20
N GLU A 108 14.92 6.68 1.71
CA GLU A 108 15.19 6.84 3.14
C GLU A 108 14.57 8.11 3.73
N GLU A 109 14.50 9.21 2.97
CA GLU A 109 13.85 10.45 3.39
C GLU A 109 12.33 10.26 3.54
N LEU A 110 11.71 9.44 2.68
CA LEU A 110 10.29 9.10 2.78
C LEU A 110 10.02 8.16 3.96
N ILE A 111 10.91 7.18 4.19
CA ILE A 111 10.82 6.24 5.33
C ILE A 111 10.88 7.00 6.65
N ALA A 112 11.71 8.05 6.74
CA ALA A 112 11.79 8.92 7.91
C ALA A 112 10.49 9.70 8.20
N ILE A 113 9.68 9.98 7.16
CA ILE A 113 8.39 10.66 7.28
C ILE A 113 7.27 9.67 7.61
N HIS A 114 7.22 8.52 6.91
CA HIS A 114 6.17 7.54 7.10
C HIS A 114 6.65 6.09 6.89
N PRO A 115 6.40 5.16 7.84
CA PRO A 115 6.86 3.77 7.73
C PRO A 115 6.35 2.99 6.52
N ALA A 116 5.20 3.34 5.94
CA ALA A 116 4.71 2.70 4.72
C ALA A 116 5.65 2.84 3.52
N ALA A 117 6.55 3.84 3.51
CA ALA A 117 7.56 3.97 2.45
C ALA A 117 8.61 2.85 2.46
N ASN A 118 8.64 1.99 3.49
CA ASN A 118 9.45 0.76 3.45
C ASN A 118 9.03 -0.20 2.32
N ASP A 119 7.77 -0.10 1.86
CA ASP A 119 7.26 -0.92 0.77
C ASP A 119 7.60 -0.32 -0.62
N THR A 120 8.21 0.87 -0.67
CA THR A 120 8.68 1.52 -1.91
C THR A 120 9.98 0.89 -2.41
N THR A 121 9.88 -0.32 -2.94
CA THR A 121 11.00 -1.07 -3.52
C THR A 121 10.81 -1.27 -5.02
N VAL A 122 11.93 -1.40 -5.75
CA VAL A 122 11.89 -1.68 -7.20
C VAL A 122 11.15 -3.00 -7.47
N ASP A 123 11.42 -4.04 -6.67
CA ASP A 123 10.76 -5.34 -6.78
C ASP A 123 9.24 -5.22 -6.61
N PHE A 124 8.80 -4.54 -5.56
CA PHE A 124 7.37 -4.33 -5.32
C PHE A 124 6.72 -3.53 -6.45
N ALA A 125 7.38 -2.48 -6.94
CA ALA A 125 6.87 -1.66 -8.03
C ALA A 125 6.71 -2.44 -9.34
N LEU A 126 7.71 -3.25 -9.72
CA LEU A 126 7.66 -4.06 -10.95
C LEU A 126 6.57 -5.15 -10.88
N ASN A 127 6.35 -5.74 -9.71
CA ASN A 127 5.32 -6.79 -9.57
C ASN A 127 3.91 -6.22 -9.46
N SER A 128 3.75 -5.08 -8.76
CA SER A 128 2.44 -4.58 -8.34
C SER A 128 1.87 -3.46 -9.22
N THR A 129 2.64 -2.86 -10.13
CA THR A 129 2.11 -1.81 -11.01
C THR A 129 1.01 -2.38 -11.93
N PRO A 130 -0.20 -1.76 -11.97
CA PRO A 130 -1.35 -2.30 -12.69
C PRO A 130 -1.45 -1.84 -14.15
N ILE A 131 -0.65 -0.84 -14.57
CA ILE A 131 -0.68 -0.25 -15.91
C ILE A 131 0.73 -0.14 -16.50
N PRO A 132 0.87 0.10 -17.83
CA PRO A 132 2.17 0.36 -18.44
C PRO A 132 2.92 1.52 -17.78
N MET A 133 4.25 1.42 -17.77
CA MET A 133 5.10 2.48 -17.23
C MET A 133 5.40 3.54 -18.28
N HIS A 134 5.52 4.78 -17.83
CA HIS A 134 6.00 5.88 -18.66
C HIS A 134 7.42 5.56 -19.17
N PRO A 135 7.78 5.87 -20.44
CA PRO A 135 9.10 5.56 -20.99
C PRO A 135 10.27 6.07 -20.13
N GLY A 136 10.16 7.29 -19.60
CA GLY A 136 11.14 7.84 -18.65
C GLY A 136 11.30 7.04 -17.35
N ALA A 137 10.20 6.55 -16.77
CA ALA A 137 10.25 5.70 -15.59
C ALA A 137 10.85 4.33 -15.92
N LEU A 138 10.43 3.74 -17.05
CA LEU A 138 10.93 2.46 -17.56
C LEU A 138 12.46 2.49 -17.70
N ARG A 139 13.01 3.58 -18.24
CA ARG A 139 14.46 3.79 -18.36
C ARG A 139 15.19 3.68 -17.03
N TYR A 140 14.63 4.19 -15.93
CA TYR A 140 15.21 4.02 -14.60
C TYR A 140 15.17 2.55 -14.15
N TYR A 141 14.04 1.86 -14.35
CA TYR A 141 13.92 0.45 -13.97
C TYR A 141 14.86 -0.46 -14.75
N GLU A 142 15.12 -0.18 -16.04
CA GLU A 142 16.10 -0.91 -16.84
C GLU A 142 17.53 -0.80 -16.26
N GLU A 143 17.90 0.36 -15.72
CA GLU A 143 19.21 0.59 -15.08
C GLU A 143 19.42 -0.29 -13.83
N THR A 144 18.33 -0.74 -13.19
CA THR A 144 18.41 -1.62 -12.02
C THR A 144 18.84 -3.05 -12.36
N GLY A 145 18.77 -3.43 -13.64
CA GLY A 145 19.07 -4.79 -14.11
C GLY A 145 18.03 -5.84 -13.73
N MET A 146 16.91 -5.45 -13.12
CA MET A 146 15.82 -6.37 -12.79
C MET A 146 14.99 -6.73 -14.03
N PRO A 147 14.47 -7.97 -14.14
CA PRO A 147 13.56 -8.33 -15.22
C PRO A 147 12.28 -7.49 -15.17
N ILE A 148 11.94 -6.84 -16.29
CA ILE A 148 10.74 -6.01 -16.40
C ILE A 148 9.60 -6.85 -16.99
N PRO A 149 8.45 -6.98 -16.29
CA PRO A 149 7.29 -7.71 -16.81
C PRO A 149 6.75 -7.09 -18.12
N PRO A 150 6.36 -7.90 -19.12
CA PRO A 150 5.84 -7.38 -20.39
C PRO A 150 4.62 -6.46 -20.24
N LYS A 151 3.80 -6.66 -19.20
CA LYS A 151 2.63 -5.81 -18.90
C LYS A 151 2.99 -4.34 -18.59
N LEU A 152 4.25 -4.07 -18.27
CA LEU A 152 4.73 -2.74 -17.91
C LEU A 152 5.36 -1.98 -19.08
N MET A 153 5.55 -2.64 -20.22
CA MET A 153 6.04 -1.98 -21.42
C MET A 153 4.90 -1.17 -22.06
N PRO A 154 5.15 0.08 -22.49
CA PRO A 154 4.16 0.91 -23.18
C PRO A 154 3.75 0.36 -24.55
#